data_AF-A0A7J8CQE8-F1
#
_entry.id   AF-A0A7J8CQE8-F1
#
_cell.length_a   1.000
_cell.length_b   1.000
_cell.length_c   1.000
_cell.angle_alpha   90.00
_cell.angle_beta   90.00
_cell.angle_gamma   90.00
#
_symmetry.space_group_name_H-M   'P 1'
#
loop_
_entity.id
_entity.type
_entity.pdbx_description
1 polymer ?
#
loop_
_entity_poly.entity_id
_entity_poly.type
_entity_poly.pdbx_seq_one_letter_code
_entity_poly.pdbx_strand_id
1 'polypeptide(L)'
;MNLEKLSKPELLTLFSILEGELEARDLVIEALKAQHRDTFIEERYGKYNISDPLMALQRDFETLKEKNEGEKQPVCTNPLSILKVVMKQCKNMQERMLSQLAAAESRHRKVGSSG
;
A
#
# COMPACT_ATOMS: atom_id res chain seq x y z
N MET A 1 -20.79 7.73 48.12
CA MET A 1 -20.16 8.67 49.07
C MET A 1 -20.94 9.97 49.05
N ASN A 2 -21.12 10.64 50.19
CA ASN A 2 -21.77 11.94 50.23
C ASN A 2 -20.69 13.02 50.10
N LEU A 3 -20.55 13.58 48.89
CA LEU A 3 -19.51 14.56 48.54
C LEU A 3 -19.60 15.85 49.37
N GLU A 4 -20.80 16.21 49.84
CA GLU A 4 -21.03 17.41 50.65
C GLU A 4 -20.49 17.29 52.08
N LYS A 5 -20.09 16.08 52.50
CA LYS A 5 -19.49 15.82 53.82
C LYS A 5 -17.97 15.85 53.82
N LEU A 6 -17.33 15.97 52.65
CA LEU A 6 -15.88 16.05 52.54
C LEU A 6 -15.41 17.46 52.92
N SER A 7 -14.41 17.51 53.79
CA SER A 7 -13.65 18.74 54.00
C SER A 7 -12.87 19.11 52.74
N LYS A 8 -12.51 20.39 52.61
CA LYS A 8 -11.71 20.89 51.47
C LYS A 8 -10.46 20.04 51.15
N PRO A 9 -9.61 19.62 52.11
CA PRO A 9 -8.45 18.79 51.78
C PRO A 9 -8.85 17.41 51.26
N GLU A 10 -9.88 16.78 51.81
CA GLU A 10 -10.33 15.45 51.37
C GLU A 10 -10.91 15.51 49.95
N LEU A 11 -11.64 16.58 49.61
CA LEU A 11 -12.13 16.82 48.26
C LEU A 11 -10.98 17.02 47.26
N LEU A 12 -9.96 17.79 47.64
CA LEU A 12 -8.77 17.98 46.79
C LEU A 12 -8.00 16.68 46.60
N THR A 13 -7.85 15.86 47.65
CA THR A 13 -7.24 14.53 47.54
C THR A 13 -8.04 13.64 46.59
N LEU A 14 -9.37 13.60 46.72
CA LEU A 14 -10.22 12.84 45.81
C LEU A 14 -10.09 13.33 44.37
N PHE A 15 -10.05 14.65 44.16
CA PHE A 15 -9.87 15.23 42.82
C PHE A 15 -8.54 14.81 42.20
N SER A 16 -7.43 14.90 42.94
CA SER A 16 -6.11 14.45 42.47
C SER A 16 -6.08 12.96 42.13
N ILE A 17 -6.79 12.12 42.89
CA ILE A 17 -6.90 10.68 42.58
C ILE A 17 -7.67 10.46 41.28
N LEU A 18 -8.81 11.14 41.11
CA LEU A 18 -9.65 11.01 39.91
C LEU A 18 -8.94 11.52 38.65
N GLU A 19 -8.15 12.60 38.77
CA GLU A 19 -7.29 13.11 37.71
C GLU A 19 -6.26 12.06 37.28
N GLY A 20 -5.52 11.50 38.23
CA GLY A 20 -4.55 10.43 37.95
C GLY A 20 -5.21 9.15 37.39
N GLU A 21 -6.42 8.81 37.83
CA GLU A 21 -7.18 7.68 37.28
C GLU A 21 -7.55 7.92 35.81
N LEU A 22 -8.00 9.14 35.48
CA LEU A 22 -8.35 9.52 34.12
C LEU A 22 -7.13 9.46 33.19
N GLU A 23 -6.01 10.04 33.62
CA GLU A 23 -4.75 9.99 32.86
C GLU A 23 -4.27 8.55 32.61
N ALA A 24 -4.35 7.68 33.62
CA ALA A 24 -3.97 6.28 33.48
C ALA A 24 -4.88 5.55 32.47
N ARG A 25 -6.18 5.85 32.44
CA ARG A 25 -7.12 5.29 31.46
C ARG A 25 -6.78 5.74 30.04
N ASP A 26 -6.46 7.02 29.83
CA ASP A 26 -6.06 7.53 28.52
C ASP A 26 -4.79 6.85 28.00
N LEU A 27 -3.80 6.63 28.86
CA LEU A 27 -2.58 5.90 28.49
C LEU A 27 -2.87 4.46 28.04
N VAL A 28 -3.77 3.76 28.72
CA VAL A 28 -4.19 2.40 28.33
C VAL A 28 -4.95 2.43 27.00
N ILE A 29 -5.83 3.41 26.78
CA ILE A 29 -6.56 3.57 25.52
C ILE A 29 -5.58 3.75 24.36
N GLU A 30 -4.58 4.62 24.52
CA GLU A 30 -3.57 4.85 23.48
C GLU A 30 -2.70 3.62 23.24
N ALA A 31 -2.33 2.88 24.28
CA ALA A 31 -1.62 1.61 24.15
C ALA A 31 -2.44 0.56 23.37
N LEU A 32 -3.73 0.40 23.70
CA LEU A 32 -4.62 -0.52 23.01
C LEU A 32 -4.86 -0.12 21.55
N LYS A 33 -5.02 1.18 21.27
CA LYS A 33 -5.10 1.69 19.89
C LYS A 33 -3.82 1.40 19.12
N ALA A 34 -2.65 1.60 19.73
CA ALA A 34 -1.36 1.31 19.10
C ALA A 34 -1.22 -0.19 18.77
N GLN A 35 -1.54 -1.06 19.73
CA GLN A 35 -1.54 -2.51 19.52
C GLN A 35 -2.48 -2.92 18.38
N HIS A 36 -3.69 -2.37 18.35
CA HIS A 36 -4.66 -2.68 17.28
C HIS A 36 -4.15 -2.21 15.91
N ARG A 37 -3.45 -1.08 15.82
CA ARG A 37 -2.82 -0.64 14.56
C ARG A 37 -1.78 -1.64 14.08
N ASP A 38 -0.92 -2.12 14.96
CA ASP A 38 0.14 -3.05 14.60
C ASP A 38 -0.44 -4.40 14.15
N THR A 39 -1.42 -4.92 14.89
CA THR A 39 -2.15 -6.14 14.51
C THR A 39 -2.88 -5.96 13.18
N PHE A 40 -3.56 -4.83 12.96
CA PHE A 40 -4.22 -4.54 11.70
C PHE A 40 -3.21 -4.50 10.54
N ILE A 41 -2.05 -3.89 10.73
CA ILE A 41 -0.99 -3.83 9.72
C ILE A 41 -0.46 -5.24 9.44
N GLU A 42 -0.21 -6.05 10.46
CA GLU A 42 0.28 -7.42 10.29
C GLU A 42 -0.74 -8.33 9.59
N GLU A 43 -2.01 -8.31 10.01
CA GLU A 43 -3.06 -9.12 9.38
C GLU A 43 -3.28 -8.74 7.91
N ARG A 44 -3.24 -7.44 7.62
CA ARG A 44 -3.48 -6.89 6.28
C ARG A 44 -2.27 -6.96 5.36
N TYR A 45 -1.06 -6.77 5.88
CA TYR A 45 0.16 -6.60 5.08
C TYR A 45 1.24 -7.63 5.36
N GLY A 46 1.22 -8.33 6.49
CA GLY A 46 2.25 -9.31 6.90
C GLY A 46 2.36 -10.54 5.99
N LYS A 47 1.32 -10.84 5.21
CA LYS A 47 1.32 -11.92 4.21
C LYS A 47 2.04 -11.56 2.91
N TYR A 48 2.35 -10.27 2.71
CA TYR A 48 2.90 -9.75 1.46
C TYR A 48 4.38 -9.41 1.62
N ASN A 49 5.23 -10.03 0.81
CA ASN A 49 6.61 -9.60 0.69
C ASN A 49 6.68 -8.36 -0.20
N ILE A 50 7.11 -7.22 0.36
CA ILE A 50 7.19 -5.92 -0.36
C ILE A 50 8.21 -5.97 -1.52
N SER A 51 9.13 -6.94 -1.51
CA SER A 51 10.09 -7.16 -2.60
C SER A 51 9.53 -7.98 -3.77
N ASP A 52 8.31 -8.52 -3.67
CA ASP A 52 7.64 -9.23 -4.77
C ASP A 52 6.60 -8.31 -5.46
N PRO A 53 6.86 -7.86 -6.69
CA PRO A 53 5.97 -6.97 -7.43
C PRO A 53 4.56 -7.54 -7.67
N LEU A 54 4.42 -8.87 -7.80
CA LEU A 54 3.11 -9.49 -8.06
C LEU A 54 2.24 -9.50 -6.80
N MET A 55 2.84 -9.78 -5.65
CA MET A 55 2.19 -9.70 -4.34
C MET A 55 1.77 -8.25 -3.99
N ALA A 56 2.61 -7.27 -4.31
CA ALA A 56 2.27 -5.85 -4.15
C ALA A 56 1.07 -5.43 -5.01
N LEU A 57 1.02 -5.89 -6.27
CA LEU A 57 -0.12 -5.65 -7.16
C LEU A 57 -1.41 -6.33 -6.68
N GLN A 58 -1.33 -7.56 -6.17
CA GLN A 58 -2.49 -8.27 -5.63
C GLN A 58 -3.07 -7.54 -4.40
N ARG A 59 -2.21 -7.08 -3.48
CA ARG A 59 -2.60 -6.24 -2.33
C ARG A 59 -3.34 -4.97 -2.76
N ASP A 60 -2.82 -4.29 -3.78
CA ASP A 60 -3.41 -3.05 -4.29
C ASP A 60 -4.80 -3.32 -4.88
N PHE A 61 -4.98 -4.44 -5.57
CA PHE A 61 -6.27 -4.90 -6.09
C PHE A 61 -7.27 -5.24 -4.98
N GLU A 62 -6.87 -5.98 -3.95
CA GLU A 62 -7.74 -6.34 -2.82
C GLU A 62 -8.16 -5.10 -2.00
N THR A 63 -7.25 -4.14 -1.82
CA THR A 63 -7.54 -2.86 -1.14
C THR A 63 -8.56 -1.99 -1.91
N LEU A 64 -8.58 -2.08 -3.24
CA LEU A 64 -9.61 -1.45 -4.05
C LEU A 64 -10.98 -2.10 -3.85
N LYS A 65 -11.05 -3.41 -3.56
CA LYS A 65 -12.31 -4.13 -3.36
C LYS A 65 -13.00 -3.77 -2.03
N GLU A 66 -12.23 -3.56 -0.96
CA GLU A 66 -12.77 -3.16 0.36
C GLU A 66 -13.30 -1.72 0.41
N LYS A 67 -12.78 -0.82 -0.44
CA LYS A 67 -13.24 0.58 -0.53
C LYS A 67 -14.49 0.78 -1.39
N ASN A 68 -15.06 -0.29 -1.95
CA ASN A 68 -16.14 -0.22 -2.93
C ASN A 68 -17.57 -0.35 -2.36
N GLU A 69 -17.79 -0.08 -1.07
CA GLU A 69 -19.15 0.15 -0.56
C GLU A 69 -19.64 1.60 -0.76
N GLY A 70 -18.77 2.53 -1.19
CA GLY A 70 -19.17 3.90 -1.48
C GLY A 70 -18.30 4.54 -2.57
N GLU A 71 -18.88 4.67 -3.76
CA GLU A 71 -18.47 5.60 -4.82
C GLU A 71 -16.98 5.77 -5.11
N LYS A 72 -16.43 5.00 -6.06
CA LYS A 72 -15.42 5.53 -6.99
C LYS A 72 -15.65 4.99 -8.40
N GLN A 73 -16.07 5.88 -9.30
CA GLN A 73 -15.98 5.63 -10.73
C GLN A 73 -14.54 5.22 -11.08
N PRO A 74 -14.33 4.21 -11.94
CA PRO A 74 -13.00 3.83 -12.38
C PRO A 74 -12.37 4.97 -13.19
N VAL A 75 -11.37 5.64 -12.62
CA VAL A 75 -10.58 6.73 -13.25
C VAL A 75 -9.61 6.19 -14.33
N CYS A 76 -9.89 5.02 -14.89
CA CYS A 76 -9.07 4.44 -15.93
C CYS A 76 -9.99 3.89 -17.01
N THR A 77 -9.96 4.53 -18.17
CA THR A 77 -10.44 3.97 -19.44
C THR A 77 -9.81 2.58 -19.60
N ASN A 78 -10.64 1.56 -19.38
CA ASN A 78 -10.39 0.13 -19.54
C ASN A 78 -8.89 -0.25 -19.59
N PRO A 79 -8.25 -0.62 -18.47
CA PRO A 79 -6.80 -0.88 -18.41
C PRO A 79 -6.32 -1.97 -19.36
N LEU A 80 -7.20 -2.90 -19.77
CA LEU A 80 -6.90 -3.92 -20.77
C LEU A 80 -6.71 -3.32 -22.17
N SER A 81 -7.39 -2.22 -22.48
CA SER A 81 -7.23 -1.51 -23.75
C SER A 81 -5.84 -0.88 -23.86
N ILE A 82 -5.37 -0.25 -22.78
CA ILE A 82 -4.03 0.36 -22.69
C ILE A 82 -2.96 -0.74 -22.79
N LEU A 83 -3.12 -1.84 -22.04
CA LEU A 83 -2.19 -2.96 -22.09
C LEU A 83 -2.08 -3.55 -23.51
N LYS A 84 -3.22 -3.71 -24.22
CA LYS A 84 -3.21 -4.18 -25.62
C LYS A 84 -2.45 -3.24 -26.55
N VAL A 85 -2.57 -1.92 -26.37
CA VAL A 85 -1.82 -0.94 -27.15
C VAL A 85 -0.32 -1.06 -26.88
N VAL A 86 0.08 -1.13 -25.60
CA VAL A 86 1.49 -1.27 -25.19
C VAL A 86 2.09 -2.56 -25.74
N MET A 87 1.40 -3.70 -25.57
CA MET A 87 1.85 -4.99 -26.11
C MET A 87 2.03 -4.93 -27.63
N LYS A 88 1.12 -4.28 -28.37
CA LYS A 88 1.24 -4.09 -29.81
C LYS A 88 2.46 -3.23 -30.18
N GLN A 89 2.72 -2.16 -29.43
CA GLN A 89 3.91 -1.31 -29.64
C GLN A 89 5.21 -2.08 -29.39
N CYS A 90 5.28 -2.85 -28.30
CA CYS A 90 6.45 -3.69 -28.00
C CYS A 90 6.71 -4.72 -29.11
N LYS A 91 5.66 -5.40 -29.59
CA LYS A 91 5.79 -6.38 -30.68
C LYS A 91 6.31 -5.73 -31.97
N ASN A 92 5.75 -4.59 -32.37
CA ASN A 92 6.22 -3.86 -33.54
C ASN A 92 7.68 -3.43 -33.40
N MET A 93 8.10 -3.01 -32.21
CA MET A 93 9.48 -2.62 -31.95
C MET A 93 10.43 -3.83 -32.03
N GLN A 94 10.03 -4.97 -31.47
CA GLN A 94 10.78 -6.22 -31.56
C GLN A 94 10.98 -6.66 -33.02
N GLU A 95 9.93 -6.63 -33.84
CA GLU A 95 10.01 -6.99 -35.27
C GLU A 95 10.95 -6.07 -36.05
N ARG A 96 10.88 -4.75 -35.80
CA ARG A 96 11.79 -3.76 -36.42
C ARG A 96 13.23 -3.98 -35.99
N MET A 97 13.47 -4.24 -34.71
CA MET A 97 14.81 -4.47 -34.17
C MET A 97 15.45 -5.73 -34.77
N LEU A 98 14.69 -6.83 -34.86
CA LEU A 98 15.14 -8.06 -35.50
C LEU A 98 15.47 -7.85 -36.98
N SER A 99 14.64 -7.09 -37.69
CA SER A 99 14.86 -6.77 -39.11
C SER A 99 16.13 -5.95 -39.31
N GLN A 100 16.37 -4.96 -38.45
CA GLN A 100 17.58 -4.14 -38.47
C GLN A 100 18.83 -4.97 -38.14
N LEU A 101 18.74 -5.88 -37.17
CA LEU A 101 19.83 -6.78 -36.81
C LEU A 101 20.22 -7.69 -37.99
N ALA A 102 19.23 -8.34 -38.61
CA ALA A 102 19.47 -9.19 -39.78
C ALA A 102 20.09 -8.41 -40.96
N ALA A 103 19.65 -7.17 -41.19
CA ALA A 103 20.21 -6.30 -42.21
C ALA A 103 21.66 -5.90 -41.91
N ALA A 104 21.98 -5.59 -40.64
CA ALA A 104 23.33 -5.28 -40.21
C ALA A 104 24.27 -6.49 -40.37
N GLU A 105 23.85 -7.69 -39.96
CA GLU A 105 24.63 -8.91 -40.13
C GLU A 105 24.89 -9.25 -41.61
N SER A 106 23.88 -9.08 -42.48
CA SER A 106 24.03 -9.30 -43.92
C SER A 106 25.06 -8.35 -44.54
N ARG A 107 25.06 -7.08 -44.13
CA ARG A 107 26.08 -6.10 -44.54
C ARG A 107 27.46 -6.49 -44.05
N HIS A 108 27.59 -6.91 -42.79
CA HIS A 108 28.87 -7.32 -42.22
C HIS A 108 29.46 -8.54 -42.94
N ARG A 109 28.63 -9.56 -43.24
CA ARG A 109 29.06 -10.74 -44.01
C ARG A 109 29.56 -10.38 -45.42
N LYS A 110 28.89 -9.45 -46.11
CA LYS A 110 29.30 -8.99 -47.45
C LYS A 110 30.62 -8.23 -47.45
N VAL A 111 30.91 -7.47 -46.40
CA VAL A 111 32.20 -6.77 -46.26
C VAL A 111 33.31 -7.75 -45.87
N GLY A 112 33.02 -8.76 -45.04
CA GLY A 112 33.99 -9.78 -44.62
C GLY A 112 34.33 -10.83 -45.70
N SER A 113 33.55 -10.95 -46.77
CA SER A 113 33.82 -11.86 -47.90
C SER A 113 34.51 -11.18 -49.10
N SER A 114 34.85 -9.90 -49.00
CA SER A 114 35.51 -9.11 -50.06
C SER A 114 36.95 -8.73 -49.70
N GLY A 115 37.54 -9.39 -48.70
CA GLY A 115 38.96 -9.28 -48.33
C GLY A 115 39.75 -10.52 -48.78
#